data_AF-A0A2N3AA12-F1
#
_entry.id   AF-A0A2N3AA12-F1
#
_cell.length_a   1.000
_cell.length_b   1.000
_cell.length_c   1.000
_cell.angle_alpha   90.00
_cell.angle_beta   90.00
_cell.angle_gamma   90.00
#
_symmetry.space_group_name_H-M   'P 1'
#
loop_
_entity.id
_entity.type
_entity.pdbx_description
1 polymer ?
#
loop_
_entity_poly.entity_id
_entity_poly.type
_entity_poly.pdbx_seq_one_letter_code
_entity_poly.pdbx_strand_id
1 'polypeptide(L)'
;MKNILYILILCSLFFSCKNNKTLTDVLNKSEFTNSEKQEVIKMVEFFESKIISSEANFKQDYEAVVKSIVSEGGFEVIVNKIDINEQRKLIKSISNSTFNEIWEASKSRAYMSYSGVKFEEPIPYESLSVNTQGKYVRLLQKLSKNNKKIEYYTNAVLNSGDFPLFAYSYSLLFDYKENSNGDIRDGELRLIFALELLTINENTHRHISLGE
;
A
#
# COMPACT_ATOMS: atom_id res chain seq x y z
N MET A 1 -23.55 50.14 -1.15
CA MET A 1 -23.81 48.74 -0.73
C MET A 1 -23.51 47.67 -1.79
N LYS A 2 -23.31 48.01 -3.09
CA LYS A 2 -22.89 47.02 -4.11
C LYS A 2 -21.45 46.54 -3.96
N ASN A 3 -20.55 47.39 -3.44
CA ASN A 3 -19.12 47.05 -3.33
C ASN A 3 -18.80 46.11 -2.15
N ILE A 4 -19.68 45.99 -1.15
CA ILE A 4 -19.52 45.04 -0.03
C ILE A 4 -19.89 43.61 -0.47
N LEU A 5 -20.84 43.47 -1.40
CA LEU A 5 -21.28 42.17 -1.93
C LEU A 5 -20.20 41.47 -2.77
N TYR A 6 -19.37 42.23 -3.49
CA TYR A 6 -18.25 41.69 -4.27
C TYR A 6 -17.12 41.14 -3.40
N ILE A 7 -16.88 41.72 -2.22
CA ILE A 7 -15.84 41.26 -1.29
C ILE A 7 -16.25 39.94 -0.60
N LEU A 8 -17.55 39.75 -0.33
CA LEU A 8 -18.08 38.50 0.23
C LEU A 8 -18.05 37.33 -0.76
N ILE A 9 -18.18 37.59 -2.07
CA ILE A 9 -18.10 36.57 -3.13
C ILE A 9 -16.63 36.17 -3.44
N LEU A 10 -15.67 37.08 -3.25
CA LEU A 10 -14.24 36.73 -3.37
C LEU A 10 -13.71 35.96 -2.15
N CYS A 11 -14.24 36.18 -0.96
CA CYS A 11 -13.84 35.46 0.25
C CYS A 11 -14.36 34.02 0.33
N SER A 12 -15.42 33.66 -0.42
CA SER A 12 -15.92 32.27 -0.44
C SER A 12 -15.11 31.32 -1.32
N LEU A 13 -14.18 31.83 -2.15
CA LEU A 13 -13.30 31.02 -3.00
C LEU A 13 -12.06 30.49 -2.28
N PHE A 14 -11.84 30.87 -1.01
CA PHE A 14 -10.75 30.34 -0.17
C PHE A 14 -11.19 29.20 0.75
N PHE A 15 -12.42 28.70 0.61
CA PHE A 15 -12.87 27.52 1.36
C PHE A 15 -12.25 26.24 0.78
N SER A 16 -11.10 25.89 1.35
CA SER A 16 -10.62 24.52 1.57
C SER A 16 -10.28 23.70 0.31
N CYS A 17 -9.22 24.09 -0.40
CA CYS A 17 -8.35 23.06 -0.99
C CYS A 17 -7.70 22.31 0.17
N LYS A 18 -8.19 21.12 0.51
CA LYS A 18 -7.32 20.14 1.15
C LYS A 18 -6.14 19.93 0.20
N ASN A 19 -4.94 20.34 0.61
CA ASN A 19 -3.71 20.11 -0.14
C ASN A 19 -3.38 18.62 -0.08
N ASN A 20 -4.12 17.80 -0.83
CA ASN A 20 -3.84 16.39 -0.96
C ASN A 20 -2.50 16.26 -1.67
N LYS A 21 -1.53 15.64 -0.99
CA LYS A 21 -0.19 15.47 -1.57
C LYS A 21 -0.28 14.46 -2.69
N THR A 22 0.22 14.79 -3.87
CA THR A 22 0.28 13.80 -4.96
C THR A 22 1.29 12.70 -4.62
N LEU A 23 1.17 11.55 -5.28
CA LEU A 23 2.19 10.49 -5.17
C LEU A 23 3.60 11.01 -5.51
N THR A 24 3.71 11.87 -6.51
CA THR A 24 4.95 12.54 -6.89
C THR A 24 5.51 13.41 -5.76
N ASP A 25 4.67 14.19 -5.07
CA ASP A 25 5.10 15.01 -3.93
C ASP A 25 5.65 14.17 -2.78
N VAL A 26 5.05 13.00 -2.57
CA VAL A 26 5.49 12.03 -1.55
C VAL A 26 6.84 11.43 -1.94
N LEU A 27 6.97 10.94 -3.18
CA LEU A 27 8.21 10.37 -3.69
C LEU A 27 9.33 11.39 -3.80
N ASN A 28 9.06 12.68 -3.98
CA ASN A 28 10.08 13.73 -3.94
C ASN A 28 10.72 13.93 -2.56
N LYS A 29 10.13 13.38 -1.50
CA LYS A 29 10.76 13.34 -0.18
C LYS A 29 11.70 12.14 -0.02
N SER A 30 11.64 11.16 -0.90
CA SER A 30 12.46 9.94 -0.82
C SER A 30 13.87 10.14 -1.38
N GLU A 31 14.70 9.12 -1.21
CA GLU A 31 16.02 8.99 -1.83
C GLU A 31 15.97 8.19 -3.14
N PHE A 32 14.77 7.86 -3.64
CA PHE A 32 14.62 7.20 -4.94
C PHE A 32 15.16 8.12 -6.06
N THR A 33 15.88 7.53 -7.01
CA THR A 33 16.26 8.20 -8.25
C THR A 33 15.02 8.47 -9.09
N ASN A 34 15.13 9.32 -10.11
CA ASN A 34 13.99 9.62 -10.96
C ASN A 34 13.44 8.37 -11.68
N SER A 35 14.29 7.45 -12.12
CA SER A 35 13.85 6.19 -12.73
C SER A 35 13.14 5.29 -11.72
N GLU A 36 13.68 5.14 -10.51
CA GLU A 36 13.05 4.35 -9.45
C GLU A 36 11.68 4.93 -9.07
N LYS A 37 11.54 6.26 -8.97
CA LYS A 37 10.25 6.92 -8.71
C LYS A 37 9.22 6.58 -9.80
N GLN A 38 9.60 6.60 -11.07
CA GLN A 38 8.69 6.25 -12.17
C GLN A 38 8.25 4.79 -12.09
N GLU A 39 9.16 3.88 -11.73
CA GLU A 39 8.84 2.47 -11.53
C GLU A 39 7.89 2.26 -10.33
N VAL A 40 8.08 2.99 -9.23
CA VAL A 40 7.15 3.00 -8.09
C VAL A 40 5.78 3.55 -8.47
N ILE A 41 5.73 4.66 -9.21
CA ILE A 41 4.46 5.22 -9.72
C ILE A 41 3.73 4.19 -10.57
N LYS A 42 4.44 3.53 -11.50
CA LYS A 42 3.87 2.48 -12.36
C LYS A 42 3.26 1.34 -11.54
N MET A 43 3.85 0.96 -10.40
CA MET A 43 3.29 -0.06 -9.53
C MET A 43 2.01 0.40 -8.82
N VAL A 44 1.99 1.64 -8.32
CA VAL A 44 0.79 2.22 -7.70
C VAL A 44 -0.34 2.36 -8.72
N GLU A 45 -0.04 2.88 -9.91
CA GLU A 45 -1.01 3.03 -11.00
C GLU A 45 -1.54 1.68 -11.50
N PHE A 46 -0.68 0.66 -11.60
CA PHE A 46 -1.13 -0.69 -11.92
C PHE A 46 -2.14 -1.19 -10.88
N PHE A 47 -1.81 -1.10 -9.59
CA PHE A 47 -2.73 -1.52 -8.53
C PHE A 47 -4.06 -0.78 -8.63
N GLU A 48 -4.02 0.55 -8.76
CA GLU A 48 -5.22 1.39 -8.85
C GLU A 48 -6.04 1.08 -10.11
N SER A 49 -5.41 0.73 -11.23
CA SER A 49 -6.12 0.32 -12.45
C SER A 49 -6.98 -0.94 -12.28
N LYS A 50 -6.68 -1.76 -11.26
CA LYS A 50 -7.43 -3.00 -10.95
C LYS A 50 -8.57 -2.79 -9.98
N ILE A 51 -8.51 -1.73 -9.18
CA ILE A 51 -9.48 -1.51 -8.11
C ILE A 51 -10.38 -0.30 -8.35
N ILE A 52 -9.94 0.69 -9.14
CA ILE A 52 -10.66 1.93 -9.40
C ILE A 52 -11.42 1.82 -10.72
N SER A 53 -12.74 2.03 -10.66
CA SER A 53 -13.63 2.04 -11.83
C SER A 53 -13.56 3.36 -12.60
N SER A 54 -13.39 4.48 -11.89
CA SER A 54 -13.25 5.81 -12.46
C SER A 54 -12.68 6.81 -11.45
N GLU A 55 -12.15 7.93 -11.92
CA GLU A 55 -11.63 9.01 -11.05
C GLU A 55 -12.73 9.59 -10.13
N ALA A 56 -13.99 9.61 -10.59
CA ALA A 56 -15.12 10.06 -9.78
C ALA A 56 -15.34 9.17 -8.54
N ASN A 57 -15.08 7.86 -8.70
CA ASN A 57 -15.27 6.85 -7.67
C ASN A 57 -13.98 6.53 -6.90
N PHE A 58 -12.84 7.17 -7.21
CA PHE A 58 -11.51 6.82 -6.69
C PHE A 58 -11.51 6.53 -5.18
N LYS A 59 -12.04 7.46 -4.37
CA LYS A 59 -12.09 7.28 -2.92
C LYS A 59 -12.98 6.11 -2.51
N GLN A 60 -14.17 6.02 -3.09
CA GLN A 60 -15.18 5.04 -2.72
C GLN A 60 -14.73 3.62 -3.07
N ASP A 61 -14.16 3.42 -4.26
CA ASP A 61 -13.68 2.13 -4.72
C ASP A 61 -12.50 1.63 -3.86
N TYR A 62 -11.58 2.53 -3.51
CA TYR A 62 -10.45 2.21 -2.64
C TYR A 62 -10.91 1.85 -1.21
N GLU A 63 -11.78 2.68 -0.64
CA GLU A 63 -12.37 2.45 0.68
C GLU A 63 -13.16 1.13 0.72
N ALA A 64 -13.90 0.80 -0.34
CA ALA A 64 -14.63 -0.44 -0.47
C ALA A 64 -13.70 -1.67 -0.47
N VAL A 65 -12.61 -1.63 -1.25
CA VAL A 65 -11.63 -2.73 -1.27
C VAL A 65 -10.99 -2.93 0.10
N VAL A 66 -10.55 -1.86 0.78
CA VAL A 66 -9.95 -1.95 2.12
C VAL A 66 -10.94 -2.50 3.15
N LYS A 67 -12.21 -2.10 3.08
CA LYS A 67 -13.27 -2.63 3.96
C LYS A 67 -13.55 -4.10 3.69
N SER A 68 -13.66 -4.50 2.41
CA SER A 68 -13.90 -5.89 2.01
C SER A 68 -12.86 -6.85 2.57
N ILE A 69 -11.58 -6.46 2.62
CA ILE A 69 -10.52 -7.30 3.21
C ILE A 69 -10.84 -7.69 4.66
N VAL A 70 -11.37 -6.74 5.44
CA VAL A 70 -11.71 -6.98 6.85
C VAL A 70 -13.06 -7.69 6.98
N SER A 71 -14.09 -7.24 6.24
CA SER A 71 -15.45 -7.79 6.36
C SER A 71 -15.62 -9.18 5.77
N GLU A 72 -14.86 -9.52 4.72
CA GLU A 72 -14.89 -10.82 4.04
C GLU A 72 -13.83 -11.78 4.61
N GLY A 73 -13.07 -11.34 5.62
CA GLY A 73 -12.18 -12.21 6.39
C GLY A 73 -10.88 -12.59 5.67
N GLY A 74 -10.43 -11.81 4.69
CA GLY A 74 -9.16 -12.09 4.03
C GLY A 74 -8.87 -11.31 2.75
N PHE A 75 -7.75 -11.63 2.12
CA PHE A 75 -7.24 -10.94 0.94
C PHE A 75 -7.75 -11.49 -0.40
N GLU A 76 -8.76 -12.37 -0.34
CA GLU A 76 -9.36 -13.00 -1.51
C GLU A 76 -9.94 -11.96 -2.49
N VAL A 77 -10.42 -10.83 -1.98
CA VAL A 77 -10.86 -9.68 -2.80
C VAL A 77 -9.74 -9.11 -3.66
N ILE A 78 -8.48 -9.13 -3.19
CA ILE A 78 -7.32 -8.67 -3.95
C ILE A 78 -6.87 -9.73 -4.94
N VAL A 79 -6.79 -10.98 -4.49
CA VAL A 79 -6.44 -12.15 -5.32
C VAL A 79 -7.35 -12.24 -6.54
N ASN A 80 -8.65 -12.00 -6.37
CA ASN A 80 -9.61 -12.05 -7.46
C ASN A 80 -9.60 -10.81 -8.37
N LYS A 81 -9.07 -9.68 -7.91
CA LYS A 81 -9.01 -8.43 -8.71
C LYS A 81 -7.71 -8.30 -9.50
N ILE A 82 -6.62 -8.89 -9.01
CA ILE A 82 -5.28 -8.71 -9.59
C ILE A 82 -4.76 -10.06 -10.10
N ASP A 83 -4.81 -10.24 -11.42
CA ASP A 83 -4.19 -11.40 -12.06
C ASP A 83 -2.69 -11.46 -11.73
N ILE A 84 -2.28 -12.59 -11.15
CA ILE A 84 -0.91 -12.77 -10.66
C ILE A 84 0.12 -12.76 -11.79
N ASN A 85 -0.25 -13.20 -13.01
CA ASN A 85 0.67 -13.21 -14.14
C ASN A 85 0.92 -11.80 -14.66
N GLU A 86 -0.11 -10.95 -14.68
CA GLU A 86 0.04 -9.52 -14.98
C GLU A 86 0.90 -8.80 -13.95
N GLN A 87 0.66 -9.05 -12.65
CA GLN A 87 1.49 -8.49 -11.58
C GLN A 87 2.95 -8.95 -11.72
N ARG A 88 3.20 -10.24 -11.96
CA ARG A 88 4.56 -10.76 -12.15
C ARG A 88 5.24 -10.19 -13.40
N LYS A 89 4.49 -9.90 -14.48
CA LYS A 89 5.02 -9.17 -15.65
C LYS A 89 5.43 -7.74 -15.28
N LEU A 90 4.62 -7.04 -14.49
CA LEU A 90 4.96 -5.72 -13.97
C LEU A 90 6.24 -5.78 -13.10
N ILE A 91 6.30 -6.68 -12.11
CA ILE A 91 7.45 -6.83 -11.22
C ILE A 91 8.71 -7.22 -12.00
N LYS A 92 8.62 -8.06 -13.04
CA LYS A 92 9.75 -8.36 -13.92
C LYS A 92 10.20 -7.18 -14.78
N SER A 93 9.33 -6.17 -14.97
CA SER A 93 9.63 -4.98 -15.77
C SER A 93 10.32 -3.86 -15.00
N ILE A 94 10.33 -3.93 -13.66
CA ILE A 94 11.05 -2.97 -12.83
C ILE A 94 12.51 -3.37 -12.70
N SER A 95 13.39 -2.40 -12.50
CA SER A 95 14.81 -2.64 -12.31
C SER A 95 15.09 -3.37 -11.00
N ASN A 96 16.14 -4.21 -10.98
CA ASN A 96 16.61 -4.83 -9.74
C ASN A 96 16.98 -3.78 -8.68
N SER A 97 17.44 -2.59 -9.10
CA SER A 97 17.70 -1.47 -8.19
C SER A 97 16.43 -1.03 -7.47
N THR A 98 15.32 -0.77 -8.19
CA THR A 98 14.06 -0.38 -7.54
C THR A 98 13.50 -1.52 -6.70
N PHE A 99 13.53 -2.75 -7.23
CA PHE A 99 13.02 -3.92 -6.54
C PHE A 99 13.69 -4.07 -5.17
N ASN A 100 15.03 -4.05 -5.13
CA ASN A 100 15.82 -4.23 -3.91
C ASN A 100 15.67 -3.07 -2.93
N GLU A 101 15.13 -1.92 -3.33
CA GLU A 101 14.91 -0.76 -2.44
C GLU A 101 13.54 -0.81 -1.74
N ILE A 102 12.71 -1.78 -2.11
CA ILE A 102 11.36 -2.00 -1.55
C ILE A 102 11.30 -3.38 -0.91
N TRP A 103 11.75 -4.40 -1.63
CA TRP A 103 11.63 -5.80 -1.25
C TRP A 103 12.97 -6.49 -1.14
N GLU A 104 12.97 -7.59 -0.39
CA GLU A 104 13.98 -8.61 -0.43
C GLU A 104 13.33 -10.00 -0.55
N ALA A 105 14.07 -10.95 -1.11
CA ALA A 105 13.62 -12.34 -1.16
C ALA A 105 13.87 -13.00 0.20
N SER A 106 12.79 -13.40 0.86
CA SER A 106 12.83 -14.11 2.13
C SER A 106 12.67 -15.60 1.93
N LYS A 107 13.45 -16.38 2.67
CA LYS A 107 13.34 -17.84 2.71
C LYS A 107 12.89 -18.28 4.09
N SER A 108 11.87 -19.12 4.13
CA SER A 108 11.29 -19.61 5.38
C SER A 108 10.89 -21.07 5.24
N ARG A 109 10.36 -21.64 6.33
CA ARG A 109 9.91 -23.03 6.43
C ARG A 109 8.54 -23.08 7.10
N ALA A 110 7.58 -23.71 6.46
CA ALA A 110 6.29 -24.01 7.04
C ALA A 110 6.37 -25.35 7.79
N TYR A 111 6.00 -25.36 9.07
CA TYR A 111 5.98 -26.57 9.90
C TYR A 111 4.58 -27.17 10.06
N MET A 112 3.56 -26.42 9.65
CA MET A 112 2.15 -26.76 9.82
C MET A 112 1.32 -26.12 8.71
N SER A 113 0.28 -26.81 8.26
CA SER A 113 -0.69 -26.27 7.31
C SER A 113 -1.56 -25.20 7.95
N TYR A 114 -2.27 -24.44 7.11
CA TYR A 114 -3.30 -23.51 7.58
C TYR A 114 -4.40 -24.22 8.40
N SER A 115 -4.71 -25.48 8.10
CA SER A 115 -5.68 -26.31 8.83
C SER A 115 -5.11 -26.95 10.11
N GLY A 116 -3.87 -26.64 10.50
CA GLY A 116 -3.25 -27.15 11.74
C GLY A 116 -2.59 -28.53 11.59
N VAL A 117 -2.43 -29.03 10.37
CA VAL A 117 -1.75 -30.32 10.12
C VAL A 117 -0.26 -30.10 10.16
N LYS A 118 0.42 -30.69 11.15
CA LYS A 118 1.89 -30.65 11.23
C LYS A 118 2.47 -31.44 10.06
N PHE A 119 3.45 -30.86 9.37
CA PHE A 119 4.18 -31.57 8.32
C PHE A 119 5.25 -32.49 8.93
N GLU A 120 5.49 -33.65 8.30
CA GLU A 120 6.57 -34.55 8.71
C GLU A 120 7.93 -33.87 8.57
N GLU A 121 8.13 -33.16 7.45
CA GLU A 121 9.29 -32.30 7.20
C GLU A 121 8.85 -30.86 6.90
N PRO A 122 9.59 -29.84 7.34
CA PRO A 122 9.21 -28.46 7.08
C PRO A 122 9.28 -28.13 5.59
N ILE A 123 8.20 -27.56 5.04
CA ILE A 123 8.14 -27.19 3.62
C ILE A 123 8.89 -25.87 3.43
N PRO A 124 9.99 -25.84 2.66
CA PRO A 124 10.69 -24.59 2.37
C PRO A 124 9.82 -23.73 1.46
N TYR A 125 9.76 -22.43 1.72
CA TYR A 125 9.07 -21.50 0.84
C TYR A 125 9.82 -20.18 0.71
N GLU A 126 9.58 -19.51 -0.42
CA GLU A 126 10.09 -18.16 -0.69
C GLU A 126 8.93 -17.16 -0.66
N SER A 127 9.17 -15.99 -0.08
CA SER A 127 8.26 -14.86 -0.07
C SER A 127 9.01 -13.58 -0.42
N LEU A 128 8.27 -12.54 -0.78
CA LEU A 128 8.75 -11.18 -0.75
C LEU A 128 8.54 -10.62 0.65
N SER A 129 9.58 -10.07 1.24
CA SER A 129 9.51 -9.28 2.46
C SER A 129 9.92 -7.84 2.19
N VAL A 130 9.53 -6.92 3.05
CA VAL A 130 10.00 -5.54 3.01
C VAL A 130 11.51 -5.51 3.26
N ASN A 131 12.27 -4.84 2.39
CA ASN A 131 13.65 -4.49 2.74
C ASN A 131 13.65 -3.37 3.79
N THR A 132 13.89 -3.73 5.05
CA THR A 132 13.95 -2.78 6.18
C THR A 132 15.07 -1.74 6.06
N GLN A 133 16.08 -2.02 5.24
CA GLN A 133 17.17 -1.11 4.90
C GLN A 133 16.98 -0.44 3.54
N GLY A 134 15.81 -0.58 2.90
CA GLY A 134 15.50 -0.01 1.60
C GLY A 134 15.00 1.44 1.67
N LYS A 135 15.05 2.16 0.54
CA LYS A 135 14.51 3.52 0.40
C LYS A 135 13.03 3.63 0.76
N TYR A 136 12.23 2.58 0.56
CA TYR A 136 10.81 2.60 0.94
C TYR A 136 10.64 2.81 2.45
N VAL A 137 11.34 2.03 3.27
CA VAL A 137 11.27 2.13 4.73
C VAL A 137 11.86 3.44 5.23
N ARG A 138 12.95 3.93 4.63
CA ARG A 138 13.49 5.27 4.93
C ARG A 138 12.50 6.39 4.58
N LEU A 139 11.73 6.24 3.49
CA LEU A 139 10.66 7.18 3.17
C LEU A 139 9.56 7.14 4.24
N LEU A 140 9.11 5.96 4.67
CA LEU A 140 8.13 5.83 5.77
C LEU A 140 8.62 6.52 7.05
N GLN A 141 9.88 6.30 7.44
CA GLN A 141 10.52 6.98 8.58
C GLN A 141 10.61 8.51 8.43
N LYS A 142 10.67 9.02 7.20
CA LYS A 142 10.64 10.47 6.96
C LYS A 142 9.22 11.02 7.04
N LEU A 143 8.23 10.28 6.55
CA LEU A 143 6.82 10.64 6.61
C LEU A 143 6.27 10.58 8.04
N SER A 144 6.74 9.63 8.85
CA SER A 144 6.32 9.44 10.25
C SER A 144 6.59 10.65 11.14
N LYS A 145 7.68 11.40 10.90
CA LYS A 145 8.08 12.57 11.71
C LYS A 145 6.98 13.61 11.91
N ASN A 146 6.04 13.69 10.97
CA ASN A 146 4.94 14.66 11.01
C ASN A 146 3.55 14.01 10.99
N ASN A 147 3.46 12.69 11.07
CA ASN A 147 2.21 11.95 10.97
C ASN A 147 2.22 10.74 11.91
N LYS A 148 1.57 10.88 13.08
CA LYS A 148 1.51 9.83 14.12
C LYS A 148 0.91 8.51 13.65
N LYS A 149 0.03 8.52 12.65
CA LYS A 149 -0.56 7.29 12.10
C LYS A 149 0.45 6.55 11.24
N ILE A 150 1.17 7.29 10.38
CA ILE A 150 2.28 6.72 9.61
C ILE A 150 3.40 6.28 10.55
N GLU A 151 3.67 7.01 11.65
CA GLU A 151 4.61 6.58 12.68
C GLU A 151 4.23 5.24 13.28
N TYR A 152 2.96 5.05 13.67
CA TYR A 152 2.46 3.79 14.18
C TYR A 152 2.66 2.64 13.17
N TYR A 153 2.29 2.85 11.90
CA TYR A 153 2.51 1.88 10.84
C TYR A 153 4.00 1.58 10.59
N THR A 154 4.84 2.62 10.55
CA THR A 154 6.27 2.50 10.30
C THR A 154 6.97 1.72 11.42
N ASN A 155 6.60 1.99 12.68
CA ASN A 155 7.12 1.24 13.82
C ASN A 155 6.69 -0.22 13.75
N ALA A 156 5.47 -0.50 13.28
CA ALA A 156 5.03 -1.88 13.07
C ALA A 156 5.90 -2.59 12.02
N VAL A 157 6.16 -1.96 10.87
CA VAL A 157 7.08 -2.49 9.83
C VAL A 157 8.47 -2.78 10.41
N LEU A 158 9.05 -1.84 11.16
CA LEU A 158 10.38 -1.99 11.74
C LEU A 158 10.45 -3.10 12.79
N ASN A 159 9.37 -3.28 13.57
CA ASN A 159 9.32 -4.30 14.62
C ASN A 159 9.05 -5.70 14.06
N SER A 160 8.24 -5.83 12.99
CA SER A 160 7.99 -7.12 12.32
C SER A 160 9.14 -7.53 11.39
N GLY A 161 9.89 -6.57 10.87
CA GLY A 161 10.86 -6.81 9.80
C GLY A 161 10.20 -7.07 8.43
N ASP A 162 8.91 -6.81 8.29
CA ASP A 162 8.12 -7.03 7.07
C ASP A 162 6.87 -6.11 7.07
N PHE A 163 6.00 -6.19 6.06
CA PHE A 163 4.68 -5.57 6.13
C PHE A 163 3.93 -6.06 7.39
N PRO A 164 3.35 -5.16 8.19
CA PRO A 164 2.66 -5.53 9.42
C PRO A 164 1.33 -6.22 9.10
N LEU A 165 0.64 -6.69 10.14
CA LEU A 165 -0.75 -7.13 10.00
C LEU A 165 -1.59 -6.02 9.36
N PHE A 166 -2.50 -6.37 8.45
CA PHE A 166 -3.30 -5.40 7.70
C PHE A 166 -4.16 -4.48 8.59
N ALA A 167 -4.40 -4.84 9.85
CA ALA A 167 -5.01 -3.94 10.82
C ALA A 167 -4.24 -2.60 10.99
N TYR A 168 -2.91 -2.61 10.81
CA TYR A 168 -2.09 -1.41 10.89
C TYR A 168 -2.33 -0.48 9.70
N SER A 169 -2.35 -0.99 8.47
CA SER A 169 -2.66 -0.20 7.27
C SER A 169 -4.13 0.22 7.24
N TYR A 170 -5.05 -0.67 7.63
CA TYR A 170 -6.46 -0.34 7.80
C TYR A 170 -6.67 0.88 8.70
N SER A 171 -5.93 0.96 9.83
CA SER A 171 -6.03 2.08 10.78
C SER A 171 -5.61 3.45 10.22
N LEU A 172 -4.85 3.45 9.11
CA LEU A 172 -4.48 4.67 8.39
C LEU A 172 -5.69 5.29 7.69
N LEU A 173 -6.62 4.47 7.20
CA LEU A 173 -7.78 4.90 6.43
C LEU A 173 -9.07 4.93 7.26
N PHE A 174 -9.21 4.06 8.26
CA PHE A 174 -10.39 3.95 9.10
C PHE A 174 -10.06 3.93 10.60
N ASP A 175 -10.98 4.43 11.43
CA ASP A 175 -10.92 4.22 12.88
C ASP A 175 -11.63 2.91 13.28
N TYR A 176 -11.65 2.59 14.57
CA TYR A 176 -12.31 1.39 15.11
C TYR A 176 -13.84 1.39 14.95
N LYS A 177 -14.44 2.53 14.59
CA LYS A 177 -15.88 2.70 14.28
C LYS A 177 -16.11 2.78 12.77
N GLU A 178 -15.10 2.48 11.96
CA GLU A 178 -15.12 2.54 10.49
C GLU A 178 -15.34 3.94 9.90
N ASN A 179 -15.11 5.01 10.68
CA ASN A 179 -15.10 6.36 10.14
C ASN A 179 -13.81 6.60 9.36
N SER A 180 -13.91 7.32 8.25
CA SER A 180 -12.76 7.75 7.44
C SER A 180 -11.78 8.54 8.32
N ASN A 181 -10.60 7.96 8.54
CA ASN A 181 -9.54 8.44 9.42
C ASN A 181 -8.34 8.98 8.61
N GLY A 182 -8.33 8.79 7.30
CA GLY A 182 -7.33 9.31 6.37
C GLY A 182 -7.97 9.74 5.06
N ASP A 183 -7.23 10.45 4.21
CA ASP A 183 -7.67 10.74 2.85
C ASP A 183 -6.87 9.87 1.88
N ILE A 184 -7.50 8.88 1.25
CA ILE A 184 -6.83 8.00 0.28
C ILE A 184 -6.36 8.75 -0.97
N ARG A 185 -6.83 9.99 -1.18
CA ARG A 185 -6.25 10.86 -2.22
C ARG A 185 -4.85 11.36 -1.84
N ASP A 186 -4.42 11.20 -0.59
CA ASP A 186 -3.04 11.41 -0.19
C ASP A 186 -2.12 10.33 -0.76
N GLY A 187 -1.06 10.76 -1.45
CA GLY A 187 -0.08 9.86 -2.06
C GLY A 187 0.62 8.93 -1.05
N GLU A 188 0.65 9.30 0.24
CA GLU A 188 1.26 8.50 1.31
C GLU A 188 0.48 7.20 1.50
N LEU A 189 -0.85 7.28 1.53
CA LEU A 189 -1.72 6.11 1.69
C LEU A 189 -1.75 5.26 0.43
N ARG A 190 -1.83 5.89 -0.75
CA ARG A 190 -1.80 5.19 -2.04
C ARG A 190 -0.56 4.33 -2.18
N LEU A 191 0.60 4.87 -1.81
CA LEU A 191 1.88 4.15 -1.83
C LEU A 191 1.88 2.96 -0.87
N ILE A 192 1.45 3.18 0.38
CA ILE A 192 1.44 2.13 1.42
C ILE A 192 0.54 0.96 0.99
N PHE A 193 -0.71 1.23 0.66
CA PHE A 193 -1.67 0.18 0.31
C PHE A 193 -1.28 -0.55 -0.97
N ALA A 194 -0.84 0.16 -2.01
CA ALA A 194 -0.45 -0.49 -3.26
C ALA A 194 0.72 -1.47 -3.04
N LEU A 195 1.79 -1.05 -2.36
CA LEU A 195 2.95 -1.92 -2.13
C LEU A 195 2.61 -3.09 -1.21
N GLU A 196 1.86 -2.86 -0.12
CA GLU A 196 1.45 -3.92 0.80
C GLU A 196 0.55 -4.96 0.11
N LEU A 197 -0.48 -4.51 -0.62
CA LEU A 197 -1.46 -5.41 -1.24
C LEU A 197 -0.91 -6.16 -2.45
N LEU A 198 -0.01 -5.54 -3.25
CA LEU A 198 0.73 -6.25 -4.29
C LEU A 198 1.63 -7.34 -3.67
N THR A 199 2.28 -7.05 -2.54
CA THR A 199 3.13 -8.02 -1.84
C THR A 199 2.33 -9.19 -1.31
N ILE A 200 1.17 -8.92 -0.71
CA ILE A 200 0.26 -9.96 -0.23
C ILE A 200 -0.23 -10.83 -1.38
N ASN A 201 -0.64 -10.23 -2.51
CA ASN A 201 -1.05 -10.99 -3.69
C ASN A 201 0.08 -11.90 -4.21
N GLU A 202 1.31 -11.38 -4.24
CA GLU A 202 2.48 -12.15 -4.68
C GLU A 202 2.74 -13.35 -3.75
N ASN A 203 2.74 -13.12 -2.45
CA ASN A 203 3.05 -14.13 -1.45
C ASN A 203 1.99 -15.23 -1.41
N THR A 204 0.70 -14.87 -1.45
CA THR A 204 -0.40 -15.84 -1.52
C THR A 204 -0.21 -16.83 -2.68
N HIS A 205 0.19 -16.35 -3.86
CA HIS A 205 0.39 -17.19 -5.04
C HIS A 205 1.78 -17.84 -5.14
N ARG A 206 2.79 -17.37 -4.41
CA ARG A 206 4.09 -18.05 -4.34
C ARG A 206 3.99 -19.33 -3.51
N HIS A 207 3.21 -19.32 -2.44
CA HIS A 207 3.01 -20.50 -1.59
C HIS A 207 2.20 -21.60 -2.29
N ILE A 208 1.25 -21.25 -3.16
CA ILE A 208 0.44 -22.23 -3.90
C ILE A 208 1.30 -23.10 -4.84
N SER A 209 2.43 -22.58 -5.34
CA SER A 209 3.33 -23.34 -6.24
C SER A 209 4.14 -24.47 -5.57
N LEU A 210 4.06 -24.61 -4.25
CA LEU A 210 4.75 -25.67 -3.49
C LEU A 210 3.81 -26.81 -3.07
N GLY A 211 2.57 -26.81 -3.57
CA GLY A 211 1.51 -27.76 -3.22
C GLY A 211 0.77 -28.39 -4.40
N GLU A 212 1.35 -28.37 -5.60
CA GLU A 212 0.93 -29.19 -6.75
C GLU A 212 2.05 -30.13 -7.19
#